data_AF-A0A651DTE7-F1
#
_entry.id   AF-A0A651DTE7-F1
#
_cell.length_a   1.000
_cell.length_b   1.000
_cell.length_c   1.000
_cell.angle_alpha   90.00
_cell.angle_beta   90.00
_cell.angle_gamma   90.00
#
_symmetry.space_group_name_H-M   'P 1'
#
loop_
_entity.id
_entity.type
_entity.pdbx_description
1 polymer ?
#
loop_
_entity_poly.entity_id
_entity_poly.type
_entity_poly.pdbx_seq_one_letter_code
_entity_poly.pdbx_strand_id
1 'polypeptide(L)'
;MVDFNLQRMGTVRSTGEWLYALALSLYDRLPPDLQPTIFEPDETVFLDPAHNPYQTFNRWLKKLAPLMADRRFIVAIDEFELLEDAMDNGRVELGLTEFLRGLIQTTDWFVLVLAGLYTLQEKCHDYWNPLFGSIKPRKVSFLTAAAARQLITQPSLDFPLDYTPEALNEIVHLTHGQPYLVQLIGQNLVTQFNRQVFEEGQKSDRPISLTDLHAVIDSSALFQDGGAYFTGVWRQAETSEPLGQIDLLQALSAGPLTLPELVAATGLSPDAVTAALKTLCDHDVVVQEGDRLQFTVELMRRWVQQRS
;
A
#
# COMPACT_ATOMS: atom_id res chain seq x y z
N MET A 1 -13.02 -14.52 4.83
CA MET A 1 -11.71 -13.86 4.71
C MET A 1 -11.14 -13.71 6.10
N VAL A 2 -9.87 -14.04 6.26
CA VAL A 2 -9.10 -13.88 7.50
C VAL A 2 -8.16 -12.72 7.23
N ASP A 3 -8.43 -11.61 7.90
CA ASP A 3 -7.59 -10.42 7.90
C ASP A 3 -6.55 -10.60 9.01
N PHE A 4 -5.30 -10.83 8.61
CA PHE A 4 -4.17 -11.11 9.47
C PHE A 4 -3.18 -9.94 9.41
N ASN A 5 -3.61 -8.83 10.00
CA ASN A 5 -2.82 -7.60 10.05
C ASN A 5 -1.76 -7.66 11.15
N LEU A 6 -0.49 -7.58 10.75
CA LEU A 6 0.64 -7.75 11.66
C LEU A 6 0.85 -6.55 12.61
N GLN A 7 0.39 -5.34 12.28
CA GLN A 7 0.44 -4.22 13.23
C GLN A 7 -0.42 -4.47 14.46
N ARG A 8 -1.62 -5.05 14.25
CA ARG A 8 -2.55 -5.34 15.35
C ARG A 8 -2.04 -6.40 16.30
N MET A 9 -1.16 -7.28 15.82
CA MET A 9 -0.50 -8.30 16.64
C MET A 9 0.61 -7.73 17.53
N GLY A 10 1.13 -6.56 17.19
CA GLY A 10 2.31 -6.00 17.84
C GLY A 10 3.56 -6.84 17.60
N THR A 11 4.54 -6.73 18.49
CA THR A 11 5.85 -7.39 18.34
C THR A 11 5.74 -8.90 18.54
N VAL A 12 5.72 -9.65 17.44
CA VAL A 12 5.85 -11.13 17.44
C VAL A 12 7.22 -11.53 18.00
N ARG A 13 7.24 -12.50 18.92
CA ARG A 13 8.43 -12.92 19.69
C ARG A 13 8.97 -14.27 19.25
N SER A 14 8.17 -15.11 18.60
CA SER A 14 8.56 -16.43 18.12
C SER A 14 7.74 -16.89 16.91
N THR A 15 8.26 -17.85 16.14
CA THR A 15 7.47 -18.58 15.13
C THR A 15 6.24 -19.27 15.74
N GLY A 16 6.36 -19.80 16.96
CA GLY A 16 5.25 -20.45 17.66
C GLY A 16 4.09 -19.49 17.93
N GLU A 17 4.39 -18.30 18.44
CA GLU A 17 3.42 -17.22 18.65
C GLU A 17 2.76 -16.79 17.35
N TRP A 18 3.54 -16.66 16.27
CA TRP A 18 3.01 -16.31 14.95
C TRP A 18 2.03 -17.35 14.42
N LEU A 19 2.39 -18.64 14.47
CA LEU A 19 1.54 -19.74 14.01
C LEU A 19 0.31 -19.93 14.89
N TYR A 20 0.43 -19.69 16.19
CA TYR A 20 -0.71 -19.67 17.11
C TYR A 20 -1.69 -18.57 16.73
N ALA A 21 -1.22 -17.34 16.56
CA ALA A 21 -2.07 -16.21 16.20
C ALA A 21 -2.78 -16.43 14.85
N LEU A 22 -2.08 -17.03 13.88
CA LEU A 22 -2.70 -17.44 12.61
C LEU A 22 -3.77 -18.51 12.84
N ALA A 23 -3.50 -19.54 13.65
CA ALA A 23 -4.48 -20.58 13.96
C ALA A 23 -5.72 -20.00 14.64
N LEU A 24 -5.53 -19.10 15.61
CA LEU A 24 -6.61 -18.42 16.32
C LEU A 24 -7.44 -17.56 15.36
N SER A 25 -6.78 -16.81 14.48
CA SER A 25 -7.44 -16.01 13.45
C SER A 25 -8.27 -16.85 12.47
N LEU A 26 -7.82 -18.08 12.16
CA LEU A 26 -8.59 -19.04 11.36
C LEU A 26 -9.81 -19.56 12.14
N TYR A 27 -9.63 -19.90 13.42
CA TYR A 27 -10.69 -20.36 14.30
C TYR A 27 -11.80 -19.31 14.48
N ASP A 28 -11.44 -18.06 14.76
CA ASP A 28 -12.39 -16.96 14.97
C ASP A 28 -13.23 -16.63 13.72
N ARG A 29 -12.71 -17.01 12.55
CA ARG A 29 -13.40 -16.81 11.26
C ARG A 29 -14.24 -18.01 10.84
N LEU A 30 -14.25 -19.09 11.62
CA LEU A 30 -15.20 -20.17 11.41
C LEU A 30 -16.63 -19.69 11.68
N PRO A 31 -17.61 -20.19 10.91
CA PRO A 31 -19.02 -20.01 11.21
C PRO A 31 -19.36 -20.43 12.65
N PRO A 32 -20.28 -19.73 13.35
CA PRO A 32 -20.63 -20.05 14.74
C PRO A 32 -21.13 -21.48 14.97
N ASP A 33 -21.72 -22.11 13.95
CA ASP A 33 -22.16 -23.50 13.97
C ASP A 33 -21.01 -24.52 13.90
N LEU A 34 -19.85 -24.13 13.38
CA LEU A 34 -18.69 -25.00 13.22
C LEU A 34 -17.67 -24.86 14.35
N GLN A 35 -17.55 -23.70 14.99
CA GLN A 35 -16.60 -23.47 16.08
C GLN A 35 -16.68 -24.54 17.19
N PRO A 36 -17.86 -24.96 17.69
CA PRO A 36 -17.94 -25.97 18.75
C PRO A 36 -17.46 -27.37 18.34
N THR A 37 -17.29 -27.62 17.04
CA THR A 37 -16.92 -28.94 16.49
C THR A 37 -15.40 -29.16 16.43
N ILE A 38 -14.63 -28.10 16.68
CA ILE A 38 -13.17 -28.13 16.72
C ILE A 38 -12.68 -27.43 17.98
N PHE A 39 -11.56 -27.88 18.54
CA PHE A 39 -10.95 -27.19 19.66
C PHE A 39 -10.29 -25.90 19.19
N GLU A 40 -10.50 -24.84 19.96
CA GLU A 40 -9.73 -23.61 19.88
C GLU A 40 -8.22 -23.95 19.97
N PRO A 41 -7.37 -23.30 19.15
CA PRO A 41 -5.92 -23.45 19.25
C PRO A 41 -5.43 -23.14 20.66
N ASP A 42 -4.54 -23.97 21.20
CA ASP A 42 -3.99 -23.79 22.55
C ASP A 42 -2.60 -23.15 22.48
N GLU A 43 -2.51 -21.88 22.90
CA GLU A 43 -1.26 -21.11 22.93
C GLU A 43 -0.12 -21.88 23.60
N THR A 44 -0.41 -22.56 24.71
CA THR A 44 0.62 -23.23 25.51
C THR A 44 1.31 -24.34 24.72
N VAL A 45 0.58 -25.01 23.82
CA VAL A 45 1.12 -26.09 22.97
C VAL A 45 1.97 -25.53 21.82
N PHE A 46 1.65 -24.33 21.32
CA PHE A 46 2.45 -23.67 20.29
C PHE A 46 3.75 -23.05 20.84
N LEU A 47 3.73 -22.62 22.10
CA LEU A 47 4.88 -22.00 22.77
C LEU A 47 5.76 -22.99 23.55
N ASP A 48 5.31 -24.24 23.73
CA ASP A 48 6.08 -25.27 24.43
C ASP A 48 7.35 -25.65 23.65
N PRO A 49 8.56 -25.45 24.21
CA PRO A 49 9.82 -25.82 23.57
C PRO A 49 9.97 -27.31 23.25
N ALA A 50 9.19 -28.18 23.90
CA ALA A 50 9.18 -29.61 23.61
C ALA A 50 8.43 -29.96 22.31
N HIS A 51 7.64 -29.03 21.77
CA HIS A 51 6.86 -29.21 20.56
C HIS A 51 7.44 -28.42 19.39
N ASN A 52 7.31 -28.98 18.18
CA ASN A 52 7.61 -28.24 16.96
C ASN A 52 6.36 -27.46 16.53
N PRO A 53 6.40 -26.11 16.46
CA PRO A 53 5.21 -25.31 16.21
C PRO A 53 4.58 -25.54 14.82
N TYR A 54 5.40 -25.86 13.81
CA TYR A 54 4.88 -26.23 12.48
C TYR A 54 4.10 -27.55 12.51
N GLN A 55 4.57 -28.54 13.29
CA GLN A 55 3.84 -29.80 13.47
C GLN A 55 2.55 -29.59 14.24
N THR A 56 2.56 -28.75 15.27
CA THR A 56 1.37 -28.36 16.03
C THR A 56 0.33 -27.72 15.10
N PHE A 57 0.74 -26.74 14.29
CA PHE A 57 -0.14 -26.09 13.31
C PHE A 57 -0.70 -27.10 12.30
N ASN A 58 0.16 -27.94 11.69
CA ASN A 58 -0.28 -28.96 10.74
C ASN A 58 -1.28 -29.96 11.34
N ARG A 59 -1.08 -30.38 12.60
CA ARG A 59 -2.02 -31.26 13.30
C ARG A 59 -3.37 -30.58 13.50
N TRP A 60 -3.36 -29.28 13.81
CA TRP A 60 -4.58 -28.51 13.95
C TRP A 60 -5.30 -28.33 12.59
N LEU A 61 -4.59 -27.96 11.53
CA LEU A 61 -5.15 -27.88 10.17
C LEU A 61 -5.74 -29.21 9.69
N LYS A 62 -5.13 -30.35 10.05
CA LYS A 62 -5.69 -31.68 9.73
C LYS A 62 -7.05 -31.92 10.38
N LYS A 63 -7.29 -31.38 11.58
CA LYS A 63 -8.60 -31.44 12.25
C LYS A 63 -9.59 -30.48 11.60
N LEU A 64 -9.11 -29.37 11.04
CA LEU A 64 -9.90 -28.36 10.34
C LEU A 64 -10.33 -28.83 8.95
N ALA A 65 -9.48 -29.59 8.24
CA ALA A 65 -9.69 -29.98 6.84
C ALA A 65 -11.07 -30.59 6.52
N PRO A 66 -11.66 -31.50 7.33
CA PRO A 66 -12.99 -32.03 7.08
C PRO A 66 -14.10 -30.96 7.05
N LEU A 67 -13.91 -29.84 7.75
CA LEU A 67 -14.86 -28.72 7.80
C LEU A 67 -14.76 -27.80 6.57
N MET A 68 -13.72 -27.99 5.75
CA MET A 68 -13.38 -27.11 4.62
C MET A 68 -13.79 -27.66 3.25
N ALA A 69 -14.54 -28.77 3.19
CA ALA A 69 -14.89 -29.45 1.93
C ALA A 69 -15.47 -28.51 0.85
N ASP A 70 -16.37 -27.60 1.24
CA ASP A 70 -17.01 -26.63 0.33
C ASP A 70 -16.64 -25.17 0.68
N ARG A 71 -15.54 -24.97 1.41
CA ARG A 71 -15.16 -23.67 1.95
C ARG A 71 -13.69 -23.40 1.69
N ARG A 72 -13.32 -22.12 1.69
CA ARG A 72 -11.92 -21.71 1.61
C ARG A 72 -11.65 -20.59 2.57
N PHE A 73 -10.48 -20.63 3.19
CA PHE A 73 -9.90 -19.46 3.79
C PHE A 73 -9.15 -18.67 2.73
N ILE A 74 -9.45 -17.38 2.67
CA ILE A 74 -8.57 -16.39 2.06
C ILE A 74 -7.91 -15.70 3.25
N VAL A 75 -6.63 -15.97 3.46
CA VAL A 75 -5.81 -15.39 4.52
C VAL A 75 -5.01 -14.25 3.90
N ALA A 76 -5.33 -13.02 4.29
CA ALA A 76 -4.58 -11.84 3.90
C ALA A 76 -3.61 -11.50 5.03
N ILE A 77 -2.32 -11.71 4.80
CA ILE A 77 -1.26 -11.19 5.67
C ILE A 77 -1.00 -9.77 5.19
N ASP A 78 -1.43 -8.82 6.02
CA ASP A 78 -1.26 -7.39 5.75
C ASP A 78 -0.01 -6.88 6.46
N GLU A 79 0.72 -6.00 5.78
CA GLU A 79 2.03 -5.48 6.17
C GLU A 79 3.07 -6.56 6.43
N PHE A 80 3.29 -7.41 5.42
CA PHE A 80 4.26 -8.50 5.51
C PHE A 80 5.70 -8.03 5.80
N GLU A 81 6.02 -6.75 5.63
CA GLU A 81 7.29 -6.14 6.04
C GLU A 81 7.57 -6.31 7.55
N LEU A 82 6.52 -6.37 8.39
CA LEU A 82 6.69 -6.65 9.82
C LEU A 82 7.10 -8.10 10.08
N LEU A 83 6.70 -9.02 9.21
CA LEU A 83 7.19 -10.39 9.24
C LEU A 83 8.65 -10.45 8.80
N GLU A 84 9.02 -9.66 7.80
CA GLU A 84 10.41 -9.49 7.35
C GLU A 84 11.31 -9.00 8.50
N ASP A 85 10.92 -7.91 9.16
CA ASP A 85 11.63 -7.38 10.33
C ASP A 85 11.72 -8.41 11.47
N ALA A 86 10.67 -9.18 11.71
CA ALA A 86 10.72 -10.26 12.71
C ALA A 86 11.70 -11.37 12.35
N MET A 87 11.84 -11.70 11.06
CA MET A 87 12.80 -12.68 10.56
C MET A 87 14.24 -12.17 10.64
N ASP A 88 14.48 -10.93 10.20
CA ASP A 88 15.81 -10.31 10.22
C ASP A 88 16.36 -10.15 11.65
N ASN A 89 15.47 -9.90 12.62
CA ASN A 89 15.82 -9.85 14.05
C ASN A 89 15.86 -11.23 14.74
N GLY A 90 15.69 -12.33 14.01
CA GLY A 90 15.74 -13.69 14.53
C GLY A 90 14.60 -14.07 15.48
N ARG A 91 13.51 -13.28 15.50
CA ARG A 91 12.30 -13.58 16.29
C ARG A 91 11.45 -14.63 15.59
N VAL A 92 11.39 -14.60 14.27
CA VAL A 92 10.72 -15.62 13.45
C VAL A 92 11.76 -16.37 12.63
N GLU A 93 11.61 -17.69 12.56
CA GLU A 93 12.51 -18.54 11.79
C GLU A 93 12.30 -18.35 10.28
N LEU A 94 13.39 -18.29 9.52
CA LEU A 94 13.37 -18.21 8.06
C LEU A 94 12.63 -19.39 7.40
N GLY A 95 12.58 -20.54 8.07
CA GLY A 95 11.86 -21.73 7.60
C GLY A 95 10.34 -21.53 7.47
N LEU A 96 9.78 -20.44 8.02
CA LEU A 96 8.37 -20.13 7.89
C LEU A 96 7.94 -19.92 6.43
N THR A 97 8.79 -19.34 5.58
CA THR A 97 8.43 -19.10 4.17
C THR A 97 8.32 -20.40 3.38
N GLU A 98 9.22 -21.35 3.60
CA GLU A 98 9.15 -22.72 3.06
C GLU A 98 7.92 -23.47 3.58
N PHE A 99 7.61 -23.29 4.86
CA PHE A 99 6.41 -23.86 5.46
C PHE A 99 5.13 -23.33 4.79
N LEU A 100 5.00 -22.00 4.66
CA LEU A 100 3.87 -21.36 4.00
C LEU A 100 3.75 -21.78 2.54
N ARG A 101 4.87 -21.91 1.82
CA ARG A 101 4.92 -22.47 0.46
C ARG A 101 4.35 -23.89 0.43
N GLY A 102 4.82 -24.77 1.32
CA GLY A 102 4.32 -26.13 1.43
C GLY A 102 2.82 -26.17 1.74
N LEU A 103 2.36 -25.28 2.62
CA LEU A 103 0.96 -25.14 3.00
C LEU A 103 0.07 -24.80 1.80
N ILE A 104 0.37 -23.73 1.07
CA ILE A 104 -0.44 -23.29 -0.09
C ILE A 104 -0.41 -24.29 -1.25
N GLN A 105 0.64 -25.11 -1.35
CA GLN A 105 0.75 -26.15 -2.40
C GLN A 105 -0.03 -27.42 -2.07
N THR A 106 -0.23 -27.72 -0.77
CA THR A 106 -0.82 -28.98 -0.31
C THR A 106 -2.23 -28.82 0.27
N THR A 107 -2.65 -27.59 0.55
CA THR A 107 -3.95 -27.26 1.17
C THR A 107 -4.77 -26.39 0.23
N ASP A 108 -5.62 -27.02 -0.58
CA ASP A 108 -6.41 -26.38 -1.63
C ASP A 108 -7.48 -25.39 -1.14
N TRP A 109 -7.92 -25.54 0.11
CA TRP A 109 -8.83 -24.62 0.79
C TRP A 109 -8.12 -23.46 1.51
N PHE A 110 -6.79 -23.39 1.48
CA PHE A 110 -6.01 -22.31 2.08
C PHE A 110 -5.40 -21.42 1.00
N VAL A 111 -5.99 -20.26 0.79
CA VAL A 111 -5.51 -19.24 -0.15
C VAL A 111 -4.79 -18.14 0.61
N LEU A 112 -3.54 -17.89 0.25
CA LEU A 112 -2.71 -16.85 0.86
C LEU A 112 -2.67 -15.60 -0.03
N VAL A 113 -2.89 -14.44 0.58
CA VAL A 113 -2.66 -13.12 0.01
C VAL A 113 -1.64 -12.42 0.89
N LEU A 114 -0.59 -11.88 0.29
CA LEU A 114 0.37 -11.02 0.98
C LEU A 114 0.14 -9.59 0.48
N ALA A 115 -0.08 -8.66 1.40
CA ALA A 115 -0.23 -7.24 1.11
C ALA A 115 0.89 -6.47 1.82
N GLY A 116 1.50 -5.54 1.09
CA GLY A 116 2.62 -4.73 1.56
C GLY A 116 2.96 -3.64 0.55
N LEU A 117 3.87 -2.76 0.94
CA LEU A 117 4.39 -1.67 0.13
C LEU A 117 5.37 -2.15 -0.93
N TYR A 118 6.16 -3.17 -0.62
CA TYR A 118 7.17 -3.70 -1.53
C TYR A 118 6.70 -4.99 -2.18
N THR A 119 7.17 -5.26 -3.40
CA THR A 119 7.07 -6.62 -3.92
C THR A 119 8.06 -7.52 -3.19
N LEU A 120 7.76 -8.82 -3.06
CA LEU A 120 8.72 -9.79 -2.52
C LEU A 120 10.05 -9.80 -3.31
N GLN A 121 10.02 -9.36 -4.57
CA GLN A 121 11.15 -9.32 -5.48
C GLN A 121 12.04 -8.08 -5.26
N GLU A 122 11.48 -6.97 -4.78
CA GLU A 122 12.24 -5.75 -4.47
C GLU A 122 13.10 -5.89 -3.21
N LYS A 123 12.64 -6.69 -2.24
CA LYS A 123 13.36 -6.89 -0.98
C LYS A 123 14.43 -7.98 -1.02
N CYS A 124 14.45 -8.80 -2.07
CA CYS A 124 15.56 -9.68 -2.50
C CYS A 124 16.29 -10.47 -1.40
N HIS A 125 15.63 -10.74 -0.25
CA HIS A 125 16.18 -11.67 0.71
C HIS A 125 15.90 -13.10 0.24
N ASP A 126 16.96 -13.93 0.24
CA ASP A 126 16.90 -15.30 -0.28
C ASP A 126 15.83 -16.16 0.40
N TYR A 127 15.41 -15.81 1.61
CA TYR A 127 14.35 -16.52 2.34
C TYR A 127 12.95 -16.32 1.74
N TRP A 128 12.70 -15.33 0.88
CA TRP A 128 11.42 -15.20 0.15
C TRP A 128 11.35 -15.99 -1.15
N ASN A 129 12.51 -16.42 -1.69
CA ASN A 129 12.63 -17.25 -2.90
C ASN A 129 11.66 -18.44 -2.97
N PRO A 130 11.37 -19.16 -1.86
CA PRO A 130 10.44 -20.28 -1.87
C PRO A 130 9.05 -19.91 -2.41
N LEU A 131 8.58 -18.70 -2.12
CA LEU A 131 7.26 -18.23 -2.49
C LEU A 131 7.17 -17.69 -3.93
N PHE A 132 8.28 -17.32 -4.57
CA PHE A 132 8.28 -16.67 -5.89
C PHE A 132 7.60 -17.50 -6.99
N GLY A 133 7.77 -18.82 -6.97
CA GLY A 133 7.12 -19.72 -7.92
C GLY A 133 5.65 -20.04 -7.62
N SER A 134 5.16 -19.66 -6.44
CA SER A 134 3.83 -20.03 -5.93
C SER A 134 2.89 -18.83 -5.79
N ILE A 135 3.43 -17.61 -5.76
CA ILE A 135 2.67 -16.36 -5.62
C ILE A 135 2.65 -15.62 -6.95
N LYS A 136 1.49 -15.02 -7.28
CA LYS A 136 1.34 -14.16 -8.47
C LYS A 136 1.30 -12.70 -8.01
N PRO A 137 2.33 -11.88 -8.28
CA PRO A 137 2.33 -10.48 -7.88
C PRO A 137 1.21 -9.72 -8.61
N ARG A 138 0.52 -8.85 -7.86
CA ARG A 138 -0.51 -7.94 -8.38
C ARG A 138 -0.21 -6.54 -7.87
N LYS A 139 0.33 -5.71 -8.75
CA LYS A 139 0.54 -4.28 -8.45
C LYS A 139 -0.81 -3.57 -8.44
N VAL A 140 -1.14 -2.93 -7.33
CA VAL A 140 -2.24 -1.97 -7.23
C VAL A 140 -1.65 -0.60 -7.47
N SER A 141 -2.03 0.04 -8.57
CA SER A 141 -1.54 1.37 -8.95
C SER A 141 -2.69 2.38 -8.93
N PHE A 142 -2.47 3.55 -9.52
CA PHE A 142 -3.41 4.67 -9.53
C PHE A 142 -4.75 4.33 -10.19
N LEU A 143 -5.78 5.08 -9.82
CA LEU A 143 -7.07 5.01 -10.49
C LEU A 143 -6.93 5.49 -11.93
N THR A 144 -7.64 4.84 -12.85
CA THR A 144 -7.81 5.39 -14.19
C THR A 144 -8.52 6.75 -14.11
N ALA A 145 -8.31 7.62 -15.10
CA ALA A 145 -9.00 8.91 -15.16
C ALA A 145 -10.53 8.78 -15.05
N ALA A 146 -11.12 7.71 -15.61
CA ALA A 146 -12.55 7.44 -15.50
C ALA A 146 -12.95 7.05 -14.06
N ALA A 147 -12.19 6.16 -13.42
CA ALA A 147 -12.44 5.75 -12.03
C ALA A 147 -12.23 6.90 -11.03
N ALA A 148 -11.22 7.75 -11.24
CA ALA A 148 -10.99 8.94 -10.43
C ALA A 148 -12.16 9.92 -10.54
N ARG A 149 -12.66 10.19 -11.76
CA ARG A 149 -13.86 11.02 -11.96
C ARG A 149 -15.08 10.43 -11.26
N GLN A 150 -15.31 9.13 -11.43
CA GLN A 150 -16.43 8.45 -10.77
C GLN A 150 -16.34 8.58 -9.25
N LEU A 151 -15.14 8.42 -8.66
CA LEU A 151 -14.93 8.58 -7.22
C LEU A 151 -15.22 10.01 -6.75
N ILE A 152 -14.86 11.03 -7.54
CA ILE A 152 -15.11 12.45 -7.21
C ILE A 152 -16.59 12.80 -7.30
N THR A 153 -17.26 12.39 -8.38
CA THR A 153 -18.65 12.78 -8.66
C THR A 153 -19.67 11.88 -7.97
N GLN A 154 -19.27 10.69 -7.55
CA GLN A 154 -20.15 9.70 -6.95
C GLN A 154 -19.47 8.93 -5.80
N PRO A 155 -18.95 9.63 -4.77
CA PRO A 155 -18.37 8.98 -3.59
C PRO A 155 -19.41 8.22 -2.76
N SER A 156 -20.69 8.57 -2.91
CA SER A 156 -21.84 7.89 -2.32
C SER A 156 -23.04 7.95 -3.29
N LEU A 157 -24.09 7.16 -3.01
CA LEU A 157 -25.25 7.02 -3.91
C LEU A 157 -25.97 8.35 -4.21
N ASP A 158 -26.03 9.26 -3.22
CA ASP A 158 -26.81 10.50 -3.28
C ASP A 158 -25.93 11.75 -3.09
N PHE A 159 -24.72 11.75 -3.63
CA PHE A 159 -23.79 12.88 -3.48
C PHE A 159 -24.32 14.12 -4.24
N PRO A 160 -24.55 15.26 -3.56
CA PRO A 160 -25.35 16.36 -4.13
C PRO A 160 -24.52 17.42 -4.88
N LEU A 161 -23.20 17.26 -4.98
CA LEU A 161 -22.32 18.28 -5.55
C LEU A 161 -21.91 17.92 -6.98
N ASP A 162 -22.11 18.87 -7.87
CA ASP A 162 -21.64 18.81 -9.25
C ASP A 162 -20.29 19.51 -9.41
N TYR A 163 -19.51 19.09 -10.41
CA TYR A 163 -18.19 19.64 -10.74
C TYR A 163 -18.14 20.02 -12.21
N THR A 164 -17.42 21.11 -12.54
CA THR A 164 -17.17 21.42 -13.96
C THR A 164 -16.19 20.43 -14.58
N PRO A 165 -16.26 20.16 -15.89
CA PRO A 165 -15.32 19.27 -16.57
C PRO A 165 -13.86 19.69 -16.40
N GLU A 166 -13.58 20.99 -16.37
CA GLU A 166 -12.23 21.54 -16.20
C GLU A 166 -11.68 21.23 -14.80
N ALA A 167 -12.50 21.38 -13.76
CA ALA A 167 -12.11 21.04 -12.39
C ALA A 167 -11.80 19.53 -12.28
N LEU A 168 -12.64 18.68 -12.86
CA LEU A 168 -12.40 17.23 -12.88
C LEU A 168 -11.13 16.85 -13.64
N ASN A 169 -10.89 17.48 -14.80
CA ASN A 169 -9.67 17.27 -15.59
C ASN A 169 -8.43 17.64 -14.77
N GLU A 170 -8.47 18.79 -14.10
CA GLU A 170 -7.36 19.30 -13.32
C GLU A 170 -7.09 18.42 -12.09
N ILE A 171 -8.13 17.96 -11.37
CA ILE A 171 -7.94 17.03 -10.24
C ILE A 171 -7.23 15.75 -10.71
N VAL A 172 -7.66 15.18 -11.84
CA VAL A 172 -7.02 13.98 -12.39
C VAL A 172 -5.57 14.26 -12.80
N HIS A 173 -5.30 15.41 -13.41
CA HIS A 173 -3.95 15.81 -13.79
C HIS A 173 -3.03 15.98 -12.56
N LEU A 174 -3.49 16.72 -11.55
CA LEU A 174 -2.76 17.01 -10.32
C LEU A 174 -2.41 15.75 -9.51
N THR A 175 -3.33 14.79 -9.49
CA THR A 175 -3.22 13.59 -8.65
C THR A 175 -2.73 12.36 -9.41
N HIS A 176 -2.76 12.38 -10.75
CA HIS A 176 -2.61 11.20 -11.60
C HIS A 176 -3.56 10.03 -11.21
N GLY A 177 -4.69 10.33 -10.57
CA GLY A 177 -5.60 9.32 -10.05
C GLY A 177 -5.13 8.63 -8.75
N GLN A 178 -4.15 9.20 -8.04
CA GLN A 178 -3.72 8.67 -6.76
C GLN A 178 -4.89 8.68 -5.75
N PRO A 179 -5.34 7.51 -5.25
CA PRO A 179 -6.63 7.41 -4.54
C PRO A 179 -6.75 8.30 -3.30
N TYR A 180 -5.67 8.47 -2.54
CA TYR A 180 -5.65 9.30 -1.33
C TYR A 180 -5.72 10.78 -1.67
N LEU A 181 -4.93 11.27 -2.63
CA LEU A 181 -4.90 12.66 -3.06
C LEU A 181 -6.20 13.08 -3.75
N VAL A 182 -6.80 12.19 -4.55
CA VAL A 182 -8.14 12.42 -5.13
C VAL A 182 -9.16 12.68 -4.03
N GLN A 183 -9.17 11.83 -2.99
CA GLN A 183 -10.06 11.98 -1.85
C GLN A 183 -9.72 13.21 -1.00
N LEU A 184 -8.44 13.52 -0.80
CA LEU A 184 -7.99 14.66 -0.04
C LEU A 184 -8.45 15.99 -0.66
N ILE A 185 -8.33 16.12 -1.99
CA ILE A 185 -8.85 17.27 -2.72
C ILE A 185 -10.37 17.31 -2.62
N GLY A 186 -11.04 16.17 -2.83
CA GLY A 186 -12.50 16.08 -2.71
C GLY A 186 -13.01 16.54 -1.34
N GLN A 187 -12.38 16.06 -0.26
CA GLN A 187 -12.71 16.44 1.11
C GLN A 187 -12.50 17.94 1.36
N ASN A 188 -11.39 18.51 0.87
CA ASN A 188 -11.12 19.93 1.02
C ASN A 188 -12.13 20.80 0.25
N LEU A 189 -12.50 20.40 -0.97
CA LEU A 189 -13.53 21.08 -1.77
C LEU A 189 -14.90 21.04 -1.10
N VAL A 190 -15.32 19.88 -0.59
CA VAL A 190 -16.58 19.73 0.16
C VAL A 190 -16.56 20.59 1.42
N THR A 191 -15.45 20.60 2.14
CA THR A 191 -15.28 21.40 3.37
C THR A 191 -15.38 22.89 3.06
N GLN A 192 -14.71 23.36 2.01
CA GLN A 192 -14.78 24.75 1.58
C GLN A 192 -16.20 25.12 1.13
N PHE A 193 -16.85 24.28 0.34
CA PHE A 193 -18.24 24.48 -0.09
C PHE A 193 -19.18 24.61 1.12
N ASN A 194 -19.07 23.68 2.08
CA ASN A 194 -19.91 23.69 3.26
C ASN A 194 -19.72 24.98 4.08
N ARG A 195 -18.47 25.44 4.26
CA ARG A 195 -18.17 26.71 4.93
C ARG A 195 -18.82 27.89 4.22
N GLN A 196 -18.63 28.01 2.91
CA GLN A 196 -19.17 29.13 2.13
C GLN A 196 -20.71 29.17 2.15
N VAL A 197 -21.37 28.02 2.00
CA VAL A 197 -22.83 27.95 1.89
C VAL A 197 -23.52 28.06 3.25
N PHE A 198 -23.09 27.24 4.22
CA PHE A 198 -23.81 27.09 5.49
C PHE A 198 -23.33 28.05 6.58
N GLU A 199 -22.05 28.43 6.59
CA GLU A 199 -21.50 29.32 7.61
C GLU A 199 -21.47 30.79 7.15
N GLU A 200 -21.06 31.03 5.90
CA GLU A 200 -20.92 32.39 5.35
C GLU A 200 -22.18 32.87 4.60
N GLY A 201 -23.16 31.99 4.37
CA GLY A 201 -24.44 32.31 3.74
C GLY A 201 -24.34 32.64 2.25
N GLN A 202 -23.28 32.19 1.57
CA GLN A 202 -23.13 32.38 0.13
C GLN A 202 -24.10 31.47 -0.62
N LYS A 203 -24.74 31.99 -1.67
CA LYS A 203 -25.53 31.16 -2.58
C LYS A 203 -24.59 30.32 -3.45
N SER A 204 -24.82 29.01 -3.50
CA SER A 204 -24.06 28.12 -4.37
C SER A 204 -24.99 27.16 -5.11
N ASP A 205 -25.65 27.70 -6.14
CA ASP A 205 -26.42 26.90 -7.12
C ASP A 205 -25.53 26.47 -8.30
N ARG A 206 -24.21 26.70 -8.20
CA ARG A 206 -23.25 26.44 -9.29
C ARG A 206 -22.39 25.21 -8.98
N PRO A 207 -21.96 24.47 -10.01
CA PRO A 207 -20.97 23.41 -9.84
C PRO A 207 -19.65 23.94 -9.25
N ILE A 208 -18.94 23.06 -8.55
CA ILE A 208 -17.55 23.28 -8.12
C ILE A 208 -16.68 23.48 -9.36
N SER A 209 -16.01 24.62 -9.42
CA SER A 209 -15.28 25.11 -10.58
C SER A 209 -13.77 24.98 -10.40
N LEU A 210 -13.03 25.21 -11.48
CA LEU A 210 -11.57 25.30 -11.45
C LEU A 210 -11.08 26.40 -10.48
N THR A 211 -11.82 27.49 -10.33
CA THR A 211 -11.49 28.55 -9.37
C THR A 211 -11.57 28.07 -7.92
N ASP A 212 -12.57 27.25 -7.59
CA ASP A 212 -12.70 26.67 -6.25
C ASP A 212 -11.57 25.67 -5.99
N LEU A 213 -11.18 24.89 -7.00
CA LEU A 213 -10.01 24.01 -6.93
C LEU A 213 -8.72 24.79 -6.68
N HIS A 214 -8.47 25.88 -7.41
CA HIS A 214 -7.30 26.74 -7.19
C HIS A 214 -7.26 27.28 -5.76
N ALA A 215 -8.41 27.69 -5.22
CA ALA A 215 -8.49 28.14 -3.83
C ALA A 215 -8.08 27.06 -2.81
N VAL A 216 -8.32 25.77 -3.10
CA VAL A 216 -7.87 24.64 -2.28
C VAL A 216 -6.38 24.37 -2.47
N ILE A 217 -5.91 24.20 -3.71
CA ILE A 217 -4.55 23.73 -3.99
C ILE A 217 -3.47 24.79 -3.76
N ASP A 218 -3.82 26.07 -3.88
CA ASP A 218 -2.92 27.18 -3.59
C ASP A 218 -2.87 27.49 -2.09
N SER A 219 -3.75 26.89 -1.29
CA SER A 219 -3.69 26.96 0.17
C SER A 219 -2.62 26.00 0.71
N SER A 220 -1.90 26.43 1.75
CA SER A 220 -0.96 25.56 2.46
C SER A 220 -1.67 24.40 3.19
N ALA A 221 -2.98 24.50 3.41
CA ALA A 221 -3.76 23.50 4.14
C ALA A 221 -3.73 22.14 3.44
N LEU A 222 -3.81 22.09 2.11
CA LEU A 222 -3.77 20.82 1.37
C LEU A 222 -2.48 20.03 1.62
N PHE A 223 -1.34 20.71 1.62
CA PHE A 223 -0.04 20.08 1.86
C PHE A 223 0.18 19.76 3.34
N GLN A 224 -0.49 20.45 4.26
CA GLN A 224 -0.49 20.13 5.69
C GLN A 224 -1.35 18.87 5.96
N ASP A 225 -2.58 18.84 5.45
CA ASP A 225 -3.50 17.72 5.59
C ASP A 225 -2.94 16.45 4.92
N GLY A 226 -2.30 16.62 3.76
CA GLY A 226 -1.62 15.55 3.02
C GLY A 226 -0.20 15.25 3.50
N GLY A 227 0.28 15.91 4.56
CA GLY A 227 1.71 15.92 4.93
C GLY A 227 2.30 14.54 5.16
N ALA A 228 1.53 13.61 5.73
CA ALA A 228 1.96 12.23 5.96
C ALA A 228 2.22 11.47 4.64
N TYR A 229 1.39 11.68 3.62
CA TYR A 229 1.55 11.07 2.30
C TYR A 229 2.84 11.56 1.64
N PHE A 230 3.00 12.89 1.51
CA PHE A 230 4.16 13.46 0.83
C PHE A 230 5.48 13.14 1.55
N THR A 231 5.47 13.23 2.88
CA THR A 231 6.63 12.88 3.70
C THR A 231 6.95 11.38 3.62
N GLY A 232 5.93 10.52 3.51
CA GLY A 232 6.10 9.08 3.34
C GLY A 232 6.82 8.74 2.04
N VAL A 233 6.33 9.25 0.91
CA VAL A 233 6.97 9.06 -0.41
C VAL A 233 8.40 9.61 -0.40
N TRP A 234 8.61 10.79 0.17
CA TRP A 234 9.94 11.40 0.27
C TRP A 234 10.89 10.56 1.12
N ARG A 235 10.46 10.15 2.31
CA ARG A 235 11.27 9.33 3.23
C ARG A 235 11.64 7.99 2.58
N GLN A 236 10.72 7.38 1.82
CA GLN A 236 11.02 6.15 1.10
C GLN A 236 12.13 6.35 0.06
N ALA A 237 12.10 7.44 -0.71
CA ALA A 237 13.18 7.77 -1.64
C ALA A 237 14.50 8.12 -0.93
N GLU A 238 14.43 8.66 0.29
CA GLU A 238 15.60 9.01 1.11
C GLU A 238 16.28 7.78 1.72
N THR A 239 15.51 6.77 2.14
CA THR A 239 16.03 5.62 2.89
C THR A 239 16.20 4.35 2.06
N SER A 240 15.64 4.30 0.85
CA SER A 240 15.76 3.13 -0.02
C SER A 240 17.04 3.16 -0.85
N GLU A 241 17.58 1.97 -1.10
CA GLU A 241 18.63 1.76 -2.09
C GLU A 241 18.01 1.64 -3.49
N PRO A 242 18.71 2.07 -4.55
CA PRO A 242 20.03 2.69 -4.53
C PRO A 242 19.97 4.18 -4.12
N LEU A 243 21.08 4.70 -3.58
CA LEU A 243 21.25 6.14 -3.31
C LEU A 243 21.09 7.00 -4.58
N GLY A 244 20.83 8.31 -4.39
CA GLY A 244 20.71 9.29 -5.47
C GLY A 244 19.28 9.62 -5.89
N GLN A 245 18.28 8.90 -5.37
CA GLN A 245 16.87 9.14 -5.69
C GLN A 245 16.41 10.56 -5.33
N ILE A 246 16.85 11.10 -4.17
CA ILE A 246 16.51 12.45 -3.76
C ILE A 246 17.08 13.52 -4.70
N ASP A 247 18.34 13.37 -5.14
CA ASP A 247 18.96 14.29 -6.09
C ASP A 247 18.18 14.34 -7.42
N LEU A 248 17.72 13.17 -7.88
CA LEU A 248 16.88 13.04 -9.07
C LEU A 248 15.53 13.74 -8.88
N LEU A 249 14.84 13.50 -7.75
CA LEU A 249 13.54 14.14 -7.45
C LEU A 249 13.67 15.66 -7.33
N GLN A 250 14.76 16.16 -6.76
CA GLN A 250 15.04 17.60 -6.71
C GLN A 250 15.25 18.18 -8.11
N ALA A 251 16.06 17.53 -8.95
CA ALA A 251 16.27 17.97 -10.33
C ALA A 251 14.97 17.96 -11.15
N LEU A 252 14.17 16.89 -11.05
CA LEU A 252 12.87 16.76 -11.72
C LEU A 252 11.82 17.73 -11.20
N SER A 253 11.99 18.30 -10.01
CA SER A 253 11.02 19.25 -9.45
C SER A 253 10.89 20.51 -10.31
N ALA A 254 11.97 20.90 -10.99
CA ALA A 254 12.01 22.05 -11.91
C ALA A 254 11.29 21.79 -13.24
N GLY A 255 11.08 20.52 -13.62
CA GLY A 255 10.36 20.13 -14.83
C GLY A 255 10.89 18.83 -15.44
N PRO A 256 10.30 18.38 -16.57
CA PRO A 256 10.68 17.13 -17.21
C PRO A 256 12.08 17.16 -17.84
N LEU A 257 12.93 16.18 -17.51
CA LEU A 257 14.33 16.10 -17.96
C LEU A 257 14.60 14.79 -18.72
N THR A 258 15.53 14.84 -19.66
CA THR A 258 16.08 13.64 -20.32
C THR A 258 17.14 12.98 -19.42
N LEU A 259 17.49 11.72 -19.70
CA LEU A 259 18.54 11.01 -18.94
C LEU A 259 19.89 11.76 -18.91
N PRO A 260 20.40 12.31 -20.04
CA PRO A 260 21.64 13.10 -20.01
C PRO A 260 21.53 14.39 -19.19
N GLU A 261 20.38 15.06 -19.22
CA GLU A 261 20.12 16.26 -18.41
C GLU A 261 20.10 15.93 -16.92
N LEU A 262 19.54 14.78 -16.51
CA LEU A 262 19.58 14.32 -15.12
C LEU A 262 20.99 14.02 -14.63
N VAL A 263 21.79 13.33 -15.44
CA VAL A 263 23.21 13.09 -15.14
C VAL A 263 23.95 14.42 -14.95
N ALA A 264 23.73 15.38 -15.84
CA ALA A 264 24.35 16.69 -15.75
C ALA A 264 23.88 17.51 -14.53
N ALA A 265 22.58 17.46 -14.21
CA ALA A 265 21.98 18.22 -13.12
C ALA A 265 22.36 17.68 -11.73
N THR A 266 22.52 16.36 -11.61
CA THR A 266 22.77 15.69 -10.32
C THR A 266 24.27 15.45 -10.07
N GLY A 267 25.09 15.41 -11.13
CA GLY A 267 26.51 15.05 -11.03
C GLY A 267 26.76 13.57 -10.70
N LEU A 268 25.71 12.75 -10.67
CA LEU A 268 25.81 11.31 -10.43
C LEU A 268 26.32 10.58 -11.68
N SER A 269 26.87 9.38 -11.50
CA SER A 269 27.26 8.55 -12.63
C SER A 269 26.02 8.09 -13.43
N PRO A 270 26.14 7.87 -14.76
CA PRO A 270 25.02 7.35 -15.57
C PRO A 270 24.40 6.06 -15.01
N ASP A 271 25.23 5.17 -14.45
CA ASP A 271 24.77 3.92 -13.84
C ASP A 271 23.96 4.17 -12.57
N ALA A 272 24.41 5.10 -11.70
CA ALA A 272 23.69 5.48 -10.49
C ALA A 272 22.34 6.13 -10.81
N VAL A 273 22.31 7.06 -11.79
CA VAL A 273 21.06 7.69 -12.26
C VAL A 273 20.10 6.63 -12.80
N THR A 274 20.59 5.70 -13.62
CA THR A 274 19.76 4.64 -14.22
C THR A 274 19.18 3.72 -13.15
N ALA A 275 19.98 3.32 -12.17
CA ALA A 275 19.55 2.47 -11.07
C ALA A 275 18.52 3.17 -10.16
N ALA A 276 18.77 4.43 -9.77
CA ALA A 276 17.83 5.22 -8.97
C ALA A 276 16.52 5.51 -9.71
N LEU A 277 16.59 5.84 -11.01
CA LEU A 277 15.41 6.01 -11.86
C LEU A 277 14.58 4.73 -11.94
N LYS A 278 15.23 3.57 -12.08
CA LYS A 278 14.53 2.30 -12.12
C LYS A 278 13.66 2.10 -10.88
N THR A 279 14.22 2.33 -9.68
CA THR A 279 13.46 2.23 -8.42
C THR A 279 12.31 3.23 -8.36
N LEU A 280 12.57 4.50 -8.72
CA LEU A 280 11.53 5.53 -8.74
C LEU A 280 10.39 5.23 -9.72
N CYS A 281 10.69 4.63 -10.87
CA CYS A 281 9.70 4.17 -11.84
C CYS A 281 8.94 2.93 -11.35
N ASP A 282 9.62 1.96 -10.74
CA ASP A 282 8.98 0.76 -10.18
C ASP A 282 7.98 1.13 -9.08
N HIS A 283 8.27 2.18 -8.30
CA HIS A 283 7.40 2.73 -7.26
C HIS A 283 6.41 3.79 -7.74
N ASP A 284 6.23 3.96 -9.06
CA ASP A 284 5.31 4.93 -9.68
C ASP A 284 5.55 6.41 -9.27
N VAL A 285 6.73 6.76 -8.74
CA VAL A 285 7.08 8.14 -8.36
C VAL A 285 7.45 8.98 -9.58
N VAL A 286 8.17 8.38 -10.52
CA VAL A 286 8.60 8.97 -11.78
C VAL A 286 8.02 8.16 -12.95
N VAL A 287 7.67 8.85 -14.03
CA VAL A 287 7.22 8.25 -15.28
C VAL A 287 8.07 8.76 -16.44
N GLN A 288 8.29 7.89 -17.42
CA GLN A 288 8.93 8.24 -18.69
C GLN A 288 7.87 8.47 -19.77
N GLU A 289 7.83 9.69 -20.33
CA GLU A 289 7.04 10.06 -21.49
C GLU A 289 7.95 10.39 -22.66
N GLY A 290 8.06 9.46 -23.61
CA GLY A 290 9.02 9.56 -24.70
C GLY A 290 10.46 9.50 -24.19
N ASP A 291 11.25 10.55 -24.43
CA ASP A 291 12.62 10.70 -23.96
C ASP A 291 12.75 11.50 -22.65
N ARG A 292 11.64 12.00 -22.10
CA ARG A 292 11.60 12.80 -20.89
C ARG A 292 11.07 12.02 -19.69
N LEU A 293 11.63 12.33 -18.54
CA LEU A 293 11.28 11.80 -17.23
C LEU A 293 10.64 12.92 -16.42
N GLN A 294 9.58 12.61 -15.69
CA GLN A 294 8.87 13.58 -14.85
C GLN A 294 8.21 12.89 -13.67
N PHE A 295 7.78 13.68 -12.67
CA PHE A 295 6.95 13.17 -11.59
C PHE A 295 5.65 12.59 -12.16
N THR A 296 5.26 11.42 -11.69
CA THR A 296 3.97 10.84 -12.04
C THR A 296 2.83 11.66 -11.44
N VAL A 297 2.99 12.08 -10.18
CA VAL A 297 2.01 12.89 -9.43
C VAL A 297 2.47 14.34 -9.36
N GLU A 298 1.76 15.24 -10.05
CA GLU A 298 2.08 16.66 -10.11
C GLU A 298 2.04 17.36 -8.74
N LEU A 299 1.11 16.98 -7.84
CA LEU A 299 1.12 17.51 -6.47
C LEU A 299 2.39 17.16 -5.69
N MET A 300 2.98 15.98 -5.93
CA MET A 300 4.26 15.62 -5.31
C MET A 300 5.37 16.55 -5.81
N ARG A 301 5.42 16.82 -7.12
CA ARG A 301 6.38 17.78 -7.71
C ARG A 301 6.27 19.16 -7.05
N ARG A 302 5.04 19.69 -6.93
CA ARG A 302 4.78 21.00 -6.28
C ARG A 302 5.21 21.01 -4.82
N TRP A 303 4.95 19.92 -4.08
CA TRP A 303 5.39 19.79 -2.70
C TRP A 303 6.93 19.80 -2.58
N VAL A 304 7.65 19.12 -3.48
CA VAL A 304 9.13 19.14 -3.50
C VAL A 304 9.66 20.54 -3.81
N GLN A 305 9.06 21.25 -4.76
CA GLN A 305 9.45 22.64 -5.09
C GLN A 305 9.29 23.60 -3.92
N GLN A 306 8.24 23.47 -3.12
CA GLN A 306 8.02 24.33 -1.94
C GLN A 306 9.02 24.09 -0.81
N ARG A 307 9.72 22.96 -0.82
CA ARG A 307 10.73 22.58 0.18
C ARG A 307 12.16 22.92 -0.23
N SER A 308 12.39 23.17 -1.52
CA SER A 308 13.71 23.38 -2.13
C SER A 308 14.16 24.83 -2.05
#